data_AF-A0A5J4TYK2-F1
#
_entry.id   AF-A0A5J4TYK2-F1
#
_cell.length_a   1.000
_cell.length_b   1.000
_cell.length_c   1.000
_cell.angle_alpha   90.00
_cell.angle_beta   90.00
_cell.angle_gamma   90.00
#
_symmetry.space_group_name_H-M   'P 1'
#
loop_
_entity.id
_entity.type
_entity.pdbx_description
1 polymer ?
#
loop_
_entity_poly.entity_id
_entity_poly.type
_entity_poly.pdbx_seq_one_letter_code
_entity_poly.pdbx_strand_id
1 'polypeptide(L)'
;MTFFGPKQDSQIAQAKRMAEAGEKGTAIITFYGALTRRRDWGKDLEEAAIMFISLAAEKRKDALIKDCLIQYRTNSQASNPQSLGIVIEHLLACAQNNMKEAEAKSVGILNQIEDLDELEDSPEAIALGAVSGESSKNRADLGIVAPALKFLWQTYRMILDTIRTNYKLDTLYEKTAFAAFDFCVKYIRKREFHHLSEQLRLHVTKLMQLEGQQIITRIYLLEIPESIHRQLEIRLKQMDSA
;
A
#
# COMPACT_ATOMS: atom_id res chain seq x y z
N MET A 1 -12.82 37.52 0.04
CA MET A 1 -12.00 37.28 1.23
C MET A 1 -11.61 35.81 1.24
N THR A 2 -10.49 35.45 0.63
CA THR A 2 -9.96 34.09 0.65
C THR A 2 -9.17 33.90 1.94
N PHE A 3 -9.66 33.02 2.81
CA PHE A 3 -8.92 32.57 4.00
C PHE A 3 -7.59 31.95 3.57
N PHE A 4 -6.50 32.69 3.73
CA PHE A 4 -5.16 32.14 3.64
C PHE A 4 -4.89 31.36 4.93
N GLY A 5 -5.21 30.06 4.92
CA GLY A 5 -4.53 29.12 5.81
C GLY A 5 -3.00 29.23 5.61
N PRO A 6 -2.18 28.78 6.57
CA PRO A 6 -0.73 28.79 6.41
C PRO A 6 -0.36 28.17 5.05
N LYS A 7 0.49 28.87 4.27
CA LYS A 7 1.00 28.38 2.99
C LYS A 7 1.44 26.92 3.18
N GLN A 8 1.00 25.99 2.33
CA GLN A 8 1.27 24.55 2.49
C GLN A 8 2.76 24.25 2.69
N ASP A 9 3.67 25.03 2.12
CA ASP A 9 5.12 24.91 2.35
C ASP A 9 5.52 25.12 3.82
N SER A 10 4.86 26.05 4.50
CA SER A 10 5.00 26.25 5.95
C SER A 10 4.50 25.03 6.73
N GLN A 11 3.41 24.41 6.29
CA GLN A 11 2.86 23.21 6.91
C GLN A 11 3.78 21.99 6.72
N ILE A 12 4.36 21.82 5.52
CA ILE A 12 5.34 20.77 5.24
C ILE A 12 6.59 20.97 6.10
N ALA A 13 7.12 22.20 6.16
CA ALA A 13 8.28 22.52 7.00
C ALA A 13 8.00 22.28 8.49
N GLN A 14 6.82 22.67 8.96
CA GLN A 14 6.38 22.42 10.33
C GLN A 14 6.25 20.91 10.62
N ALA A 15 5.65 20.15 9.71
CA ALA A 15 5.51 18.70 9.85
C ALA A 15 6.87 17.99 9.86
N LYS A 16 7.83 18.41 9.04
CA LYS A 16 9.22 17.93 9.06
C LYS A 16 9.86 18.15 10.44
N ARG A 17 9.73 19.35 11.01
CA ARG A 17 10.23 19.66 12.37
C ARG A 17 9.56 18.84 13.46
N MET A 18 8.24 18.63 13.37
CA MET A 18 7.50 17.78 14.32
C MET A 18 7.96 16.32 14.25
N ALA A 19 8.26 15.81 13.06
CA ALA A 19 8.78 14.47 12.88
C ALA A 19 10.18 14.33 13.52
N GLU A 20 11.06 15.31 13.34
CA GLU A 20 12.38 15.37 13.97
C GLU A 20 12.30 15.47 15.51
N ALA A 21 11.31 16.19 16.03
CA ALA A 21 11.03 16.30 17.46
C ALA A 21 10.41 15.03 18.09
N GLY A 22 10.08 14.01 17.29
CA GLY A 22 9.49 12.76 17.75
C GLY A 22 7.96 12.76 17.86
N GLU A 23 7.29 13.87 17.54
CA GLU A 23 5.82 14.00 17.55
C GLU A 23 5.19 13.37 16.29
N LYS A 24 5.47 12.08 16.05
CA LYS A 24 5.09 11.39 14.81
C LYS A 24 3.58 11.45 14.51
N GLY A 25 2.73 11.36 15.52
CA GLY A 25 1.27 11.40 15.35
C GLY A 25 0.77 12.73 14.79
N THR A 26 1.19 13.84 15.39
CA THR A 26 0.85 15.19 14.94
C THR A 26 1.48 15.52 13.59
N ALA A 27 2.71 15.06 13.36
CA ALA A 27 3.40 15.21 12.09
C ALA A 27 2.62 14.54 10.95
N ILE A 28 2.13 13.30 11.13
CA ILE A 28 1.33 12.56 10.14
C ILE A 28 0.08 13.36 9.74
N ILE A 29 -0.67 13.89 10.70
CA ILE A 29 -1.89 14.67 10.43
C ILE A 29 -1.56 15.95 9.65
N THR A 30 -0.48 16.63 10.04
CA THR A 30 -0.04 17.88 9.40
C THR A 30 0.43 17.63 7.97
N PHE A 31 1.23 16.58 7.74
CA PHE A 31 1.62 16.14 6.41
C PHE A 31 0.41 15.76 5.56
N TYR A 32 -0.50 14.95 6.10
CA TYR A 32 -1.72 14.54 5.41
C TYR A 32 -2.56 15.74 4.95
N GLY A 33 -2.78 16.72 5.83
CA GLY A 33 -3.51 17.95 5.48
C GLY A 33 -2.80 18.80 4.42
N ALA A 34 -1.47 18.76 4.35
CA ALA A 34 -0.70 19.46 3.32
C ALA A 34 -0.73 18.73 1.97
N LEU A 35 -0.64 17.39 1.97
CA LEU A 35 -0.53 16.54 0.77
C LEU A 35 -1.87 16.31 0.04
N THR A 36 -2.98 16.31 0.77
CA THR A 36 -4.33 16.07 0.21
C THR A 36 -4.95 17.30 -0.46
N ARG A 37 -4.39 18.48 -0.24
CA ARG A 37 -4.83 19.72 -0.88
C ARG A 37 -4.32 19.78 -2.32
N ARG A 38 -5.15 20.29 -3.23
CA ARG A 38 -4.81 20.44 -4.66
C ARG A 38 -3.62 21.38 -4.84
N ARG A 39 -2.55 20.88 -5.46
CA ARG A 39 -1.30 21.62 -5.71
C ARG A 39 -0.64 21.09 -6.97
N ASP A 40 0.07 21.97 -7.68
CA ASP A 40 1.02 21.54 -8.69
C ASP A 40 2.18 20.77 -8.03
N TRP A 41 2.55 19.67 -8.65
CA TRP A 41 3.67 18.86 -8.17
C TRP A 41 4.99 19.65 -8.19
N GLY A 42 5.80 19.43 -7.15
CA GLY A 42 7.18 19.90 -7.04
C GLY A 42 7.99 18.94 -6.17
N LYS A 43 9.32 19.02 -6.23
CA LYS A 43 10.21 18.08 -5.52
C LYS A 43 9.99 18.05 -4.00
N ASP A 44 9.72 19.21 -3.39
CA ASP A 44 9.41 19.28 -1.96
C ASP A 44 8.16 18.49 -1.57
N LEU A 45 7.19 18.37 -2.49
CA LEU A 45 5.96 17.59 -2.29
C LEU A 45 6.24 16.08 -2.34
N GLU A 46 7.12 15.63 -3.23
CA GLU A 46 7.60 14.24 -3.27
C GLU A 46 8.35 13.86 -1.99
N GLU A 47 9.30 14.69 -1.55
CA GLU A 47 10.01 14.46 -0.28
C GLU A 47 9.07 14.42 0.92
N ALA A 48 8.07 15.33 0.95
CA ALA A 48 7.05 15.34 1.99
C ALA A 48 6.18 14.08 1.94
N ALA A 49 5.80 13.60 0.76
CA ALA A 49 5.04 12.37 0.59
C ALA A 49 5.84 11.15 1.06
N ILE A 50 7.12 11.04 0.70
CA ILE A 50 8.01 9.97 1.17
C ILE A 50 8.10 9.96 2.70
N MET A 51 8.31 11.12 3.33
CA MET A 51 8.38 11.23 4.78
C MET A 51 7.05 10.88 5.47
N PHE A 52 5.93 11.36 4.91
CA PHE A 52 4.60 10.98 5.37
C PHE A 52 4.38 9.47 5.31
N ILE A 53 4.71 8.83 4.19
CA ILE A 53 4.57 7.38 4.00
C ILE A 53 5.39 6.61 5.04
N SER A 54 6.65 7.00 5.28
CA SER A 54 7.49 6.36 6.32
C SER A 54 6.81 6.38 7.69
N LEU A 55 6.33 7.55 8.11
CA LEU A 55 5.70 7.74 9.42
C LEU A 55 4.34 7.02 9.52
N ALA A 56 3.52 7.13 8.47
CA ALA A 56 2.21 6.53 8.42
C ALA A 56 2.28 4.99 8.37
N ALA A 57 3.26 4.43 7.66
CA ALA A 57 3.51 2.99 7.60
C ALA A 57 4.00 2.45 8.95
N GLU A 58 4.88 3.17 9.64
CA GLU A 58 5.32 2.80 11.01
C GLU A 58 4.13 2.73 11.98
N LYS A 59 3.16 3.65 11.84
CA LYS A 59 1.94 3.69 12.66
C LYS A 59 0.76 2.89 12.07
N ARG A 60 0.98 2.14 10.98
CA ARG A 60 -0.04 1.34 10.26
C ARG A 60 -1.34 2.12 9.99
N LYS A 61 -1.22 3.34 9.46
CA LYS A 61 -2.35 4.23 9.16
C LYS A 61 -2.85 4.04 7.73
N ASP A 62 -3.30 2.83 7.41
CA ASP A 62 -3.62 2.37 6.04
C ASP A 62 -4.64 3.27 5.32
N ALA A 63 -5.69 3.70 6.02
CA ALA A 63 -6.71 4.58 5.47
C ALA A 63 -6.13 5.95 5.05
N LEU A 64 -5.24 6.53 5.87
CA LEU A 64 -4.59 7.81 5.55
C LEU A 64 -3.61 7.66 4.39
N ILE A 65 -2.88 6.54 4.33
CA ILE A 65 -1.96 6.24 3.22
C ILE A 65 -2.76 6.15 1.92
N LYS A 66 -3.85 5.36 1.90
CA LYS A 66 -4.68 5.16 0.72
C LYS A 66 -5.20 6.47 0.17
N ASP A 67 -5.84 7.28 1.01
CA ASP A 67 -6.39 8.55 0.57
C ASP A 67 -5.30 9.52 0.11
N CYS A 68 -4.18 9.60 0.84
CA CYS A 68 -3.04 10.42 0.43
C CYS A 68 -2.49 9.99 -0.94
N LEU A 69 -2.37 8.69 -1.24
CA LEU A 69 -1.89 8.22 -2.53
C LEU A 69 -2.84 8.57 -3.68
N ILE A 70 -4.15 8.50 -3.46
CA ILE A 70 -5.17 8.88 -4.46
C ILE A 70 -5.06 10.39 -4.77
N GLN A 71 -4.93 11.23 -3.74
CA GLN A 71 -4.75 12.67 -3.93
C GLN A 71 -3.40 12.99 -4.58
N TYR A 72 -2.33 12.35 -4.12
CA TYR A 72 -0.98 12.55 -4.65
C TYR A 72 -0.88 12.13 -6.12
N ARG A 73 -1.52 11.02 -6.50
CA ARG A 73 -1.67 10.61 -7.91
C ARG A 73 -2.30 11.73 -8.73
N THR A 74 -3.38 12.33 -8.24
CA THR A 74 -4.06 13.42 -8.95
C THR A 74 -3.17 14.66 -9.09
N ASN A 75 -2.44 15.04 -8.04
CA ASN A 75 -1.53 16.19 -8.04
C ASN A 75 -0.29 15.99 -8.94
N SER A 76 0.22 14.77 -9.06
CA SER A 76 1.41 14.44 -9.86
C SER A 76 1.10 14.10 -11.32
N GLN A 77 -0.15 13.74 -11.65
CA GLN A 77 -0.54 13.24 -12.98
C GLN A 77 -0.15 14.16 -14.14
N ALA A 78 -0.34 15.48 -13.98
CA ALA A 78 -0.11 16.46 -15.04
C ALA A 78 1.38 16.79 -15.22
N SER A 79 2.12 16.95 -14.11
CA SER A 79 3.51 17.45 -14.16
C SER A 79 4.55 16.33 -14.16
N ASN A 80 4.42 15.35 -13.26
CA ASN A 80 5.39 14.26 -13.13
C ASN A 80 4.71 12.96 -12.66
N PRO A 81 4.10 12.19 -13.57
CA PRO A 81 3.41 10.95 -13.21
C PRO A 81 4.35 9.83 -12.71
N GLN A 82 5.65 9.92 -12.96
CA GLN A 82 6.66 8.97 -12.47
C GLN A 82 6.94 9.14 -10.98
N SER A 83 6.74 10.35 -10.43
CA SER A 83 6.91 10.64 -9.00
C SER A 83 6.03 9.75 -8.12
N LEU A 84 4.81 9.45 -8.57
CA LEU A 84 3.94 8.49 -7.88
C LEU A 84 4.59 7.11 -7.74
N GLY A 85 5.33 6.66 -8.77
CA GLY A 85 6.08 5.40 -8.74
C GLY A 85 7.11 5.37 -7.61
N ILE A 86 7.87 6.46 -7.44
CA ILE A 86 8.89 6.60 -6.37
C ILE A 86 8.25 6.48 -4.98
N VAL A 87 7.14 7.20 -4.76
CA VAL A 87 6.42 7.17 -3.48
C VAL A 87 5.85 5.76 -3.18
N ILE A 88 5.35 5.07 -4.21
CA ILE A 88 4.81 3.71 -4.11
C ILE A 88 5.91 2.67 -3.84
N GLU A 89 7.05 2.77 -4.54
CA GLU A 89 8.19 1.89 -4.31
C GLU A 89 8.70 2.04 -2.87
N HIS A 90 8.74 3.27 -2.37
CA HIS A 90 9.10 3.54 -0.98
C HIS A 90 8.10 2.93 0.02
N LEU A 91 6.79 3.08 -0.21
CA LEU A 91 5.76 2.44 0.61
C LEU A 91 5.93 0.90 0.63
N LEU A 92 6.17 0.30 -0.53
CA LEU A 92 6.36 -1.14 -0.63
C LEU A 92 7.60 -1.58 0.14
N ALA A 93 8.71 -0.84 0.04
CA ALA A 93 9.92 -1.10 0.81
C ALA A 93 9.67 -1.00 2.32
N CYS A 94 8.92 0.01 2.79
CA CYS A 94 8.53 0.13 4.19
C CYS A 94 7.72 -1.08 4.68
N ALA A 95 6.73 -1.54 3.90
CA ALA A 95 5.91 -2.69 4.25
C ALA A 95 6.71 -4.00 4.27
N GLN A 96 7.59 -4.21 3.29
CA GLN A 96 8.46 -5.39 3.23
C GLN A 96 9.47 -5.41 4.38
N ASN A 97 10.07 -4.27 4.74
CA ASN A 97 10.99 -4.18 5.86
C ASN A 97 10.29 -4.40 7.20
N ASN A 98 9.09 -3.85 7.39
CA ASN A 98 8.26 -4.13 8.57
C ASN A 98 8.00 -5.63 8.71
N MET A 99 7.68 -6.31 7.60
CA MET A 99 7.51 -7.76 7.60
C MET A 99 8.79 -8.53 7.94
N LYS A 100 9.93 -8.17 7.34
CA LYS A 100 11.21 -8.80 7.67
C LYS A 100 11.58 -8.62 9.14
N GLU A 101 11.35 -7.45 9.71
CA GLU A 101 11.58 -7.20 11.13
C GLU A 101 10.64 -8.02 12.03
N ALA A 102 9.38 -8.19 11.63
CA ALA A 102 8.43 -9.03 12.35
C ALA A 102 8.83 -10.51 12.29
N GLU A 103 9.23 -11.01 11.11
CA GLU A 103 9.75 -12.37 10.94
C GLU A 103 11.02 -12.62 11.78
N ALA A 104 11.91 -11.64 11.89
CA ALA A 104 13.12 -11.76 12.69
C ALA A 104 12.84 -11.83 14.20
N LYS A 105 11.72 -11.24 14.65
CA LYS A 105 11.30 -11.22 16.06
C LYS A 105 10.51 -12.47 16.46
N SER A 106 9.89 -13.15 15.50
CA SER A 106 8.94 -14.24 15.74
C SER A 106 9.11 -15.34 14.70
N VAL A 107 9.67 -16.48 15.09
CA VAL A 107 10.01 -17.59 14.19
C VAL A 107 8.95 -18.68 14.25
N GLY A 108 8.43 -19.09 13.08
CA GLY A 108 7.75 -20.40 12.92
C GLY A 108 6.23 -20.41 13.09
N ILE A 109 5.55 -19.27 13.19
CA ILE A 109 4.09 -19.20 13.43
C ILE A 109 3.31 -18.59 12.24
N LEU A 110 4.01 -18.14 11.20
CA LEU A 110 3.44 -17.50 10.01
C LEU A 110 2.32 -18.31 9.32
N ASN A 111 2.48 -19.64 9.28
CA ASN A 111 1.54 -20.54 8.61
C ASN A 111 0.33 -20.93 9.50
N GLN A 112 0.32 -20.51 10.77
CA GLN A 112 -0.79 -20.81 11.70
C GLN A 112 -1.90 -19.76 11.61
N ILE A 113 -1.64 -18.63 10.95
CA ILE A 113 -2.65 -17.61 10.68
C ILE A 113 -3.44 -18.10 9.45
N GLU A 114 -4.71 -18.45 9.62
CA GLU A 114 -5.55 -18.90 8.51
C GLU A 114 -6.31 -17.72 7.86
N ASP A 115 -6.75 -16.76 8.66
CA ASP A 115 -7.42 -15.54 8.18
C ASP A 115 -6.77 -14.27 8.76
N LEU A 116 -6.47 -13.31 7.89
CA LEU A 116 -5.94 -12.00 8.25
C LEU A 116 -7.06 -11.02 8.66
N ASP A 117 -8.27 -11.26 8.17
CA ASP A 117 -9.43 -10.41 8.42
C ASP A 117 -10.06 -10.74 9.79
N GLU A 118 -10.02 -12.01 10.24
CA GLU A 118 -10.49 -12.44 11.58
C GLU A 118 -9.56 -12.02 12.75
N LEU A 119 -8.35 -11.51 12.47
CA LEU A 119 -7.43 -11.01 13.51
C LEU A 119 -7.85 -9.68 14.13
N GLU A 120 -9.06 -9.19 13.87
CA GLU A 120 -9.57 -7.98 14.49
C GLU A 120 -9.62 -8.12 16.02
N ASP A 121 -8.70 -7.39 16.67
CA ASP A 121 -8.70 -6.80 18.02
C ASP A 121 -9.81 -7.20 19.01
N SER A 122 -10.11 -8.49 19.19
CA SER A 122 -11.04 -8.90 20.25
C SER A 122 -10.31 -8.91 21.59
N PRO A 123 -10.75 -8.11 22.59
CA PRO A 123 -10.18 -8.14 23.94
C PRO A 123 -10.33 -9.51 24.62
N GLU A 124 -11.24 -10.37 24.14
CA GLU A 124 -11.40 -11.75 24.62
C GLU A 124 -10.21 -12.65 24.22
N ALA A 125 -9.62 -12.40 23.04
CA ALA A 125 -8.41 -13.09 22.60
C ALA A 125 -7.18 -12.69 23.45
N ILE A 126 -7.16 -11.45 23.97
CA ILE A 126 -6.13 -10.96 24.88
C ILE A 126 -6.32 -11.56 26.29
N ALA A 127 -7.56 -11.60 26.81
CA ALA A 127 -7.88 -12.09 28.14
C ALA A 127 -7.61 -13.61 28.32
N LEU A 128 -7.90 -14.42 27.29
CA LEU A 128 -7.66 -15.87 27.32
C LEU A 128 -6.16 -16.25 27.32
N GLY A 129 -5.25 -15.31 27.05
CA GLY A 129 -3.80 -15.55 27.01
C GLY A 129 -3.13 -15.63 28.38
N ALA A 130 -3.79 -15.18 29.45
CA ALA A 130 -3.21 -15.12 30.79
C ALA A 130 -3.14 -16.48 31.51
N VAL A 131 -3.78 -17.54 30.98
CA VAL A 131 -4.02 -18.79 31.71
C VAL A 131 -3.13 -19.97 31.29
N SER A 132 -2.43 -19.92 30.15
CA SER A 132 -1.70 -21.10 29.65
C SER A 132 -0.29 -20.74 29.13
N GLY A 133 0.75 -21.06 29.92
CA GLY A 133 2.14 -20.61 29.73
C GLY A 133 2.87 -21.03 28.45
N GLU A 134 2.37 -22.02 27.71
CA GLU A 134 2.94 -22.45 26.42
C GLU A 134 2.24 -21.78 25.21
N SER A 135 0.98 -21.38 25.39
CA SER A 135 0.19 -20.65 24.39
C SER A 135 0.54 -19.16 24.32
N SER A 136 1.19 -18.61 25.35
CA SER A 136 1.50 -17.19 25.47
C SER A 136 2.59 -16.74 24.49
N LYS A 137 3.63 -17.56 24.25
CA LYS A 137 4.68 -17.28 23.26
C LYS A 137 4.14 -17.25 21.83
N ASN A 138 3.35 -18.27 21.46
CA ASN A 138 2.74 -18.32 20.14
C ASN A 138 1.79 -17.13 19.89
N ARG A 139 1.03 -16.70 20.93
CA ARG A 139 0.17 -15.50 20.82
C ARG A 139 0.95 -14.19 20.77
N ALA A 140 2.03 -14.04 21.53
CA ALA A 140 2.87 -12.85 21.48
C ALA A 140 3.51 -12.70 20.08
N ASP A 141 3.97 -13.80 19.51
CA ASP A 141 4.55 -13.84 18.16
C ASP A 141 3.50 -13.56 17.07
N LEU A 142 2.29 -14.12 17.21
CA LEU A 142 1.15 -13.77 16.36
C LEU A 142 0.80 -12.28 16.46
N GLY A 143 0.82 -11.70 17.66
CA GLY A 143 0.55 -10.28 17.88
C GLY A 143 1.54 -9.33 17.20
N ILE A 144 2.74 -9.82 16.85
CA ILE A 144 3.76 -9.04 16.13
C ILE A 144 3.64 -9.27 14.62
N VAL A 145 3.60 -10.54 14.22
CA VAL A 145 3.67 -10.98 12.83
C VAL A 145 2.37 -10.74 12.08
N ALA A 146 1.24 -11.07 12.70
CA ALA A 146 -0.05 -11.08 12.01
C ALA A 146 -0.48 -9.66 11.57
N PRO A 147 -0.30 -8.59 12.39
CA PRO A 147 -0.53 -7.22 11.94
C PRO A 147 0.44 -6.75 10.87
N ALA A 148 1.67 -7.25 10.84
CA ALA A 148 2.63 -6.95 9.78
C ALA A 148 2.22 -7.62 8.46
N LEU A 149 1.75 -8.87 8.55
CA LEU A 149 1.33 -9.67 7.39
C LEU A 149 0.06 -9.08 6.76
N LYS A 150 -0.89 -8.65 7.60
CA LYS A 150 -2.07 -7.86 7.19
C LYS A 150 -1.64 -6.57 6.50
N PHE A 151 -0.74 -5.80 7.12
CA PHE A 151 -0.28 -4.53 6.56
C PHE A 151 0.38 -4.68 5.19
N LEU A 152 1.25 -5.69 5.02
CA LEU A 152 1.89 -5.97 3.73
C LEU A 152 0.86 -6.36 2.66
N TRP A 153 -0.09 -7.22 2.99
CA TRP A 153 -1.17 -7.59 2.08
C TRP A 153 -2.03 -6.39 1.65
N GLN A 154 -2.47 -5.57 2.61
CA GLN A 154 -3.25 -4.37 2.32
C GLN A 154 -2.46 -3.37 1.48
N THR A 155 -1.14 -3.27 1.70
CA THR A 155 -0.24 -2.45 0.89
C THR A 155 -0.23 -2.89 -0.57
N TYR A 156 -0.09 -4.20 -0.86
CA TYR A 156 -0.17 -4.71 -2.24
C TYR A 156 -1.50 -4.35 -2.90
N ARG A 157 -2.64 -4.62 -2.23
CA ARG A 157 -3.97 -4.32 -2.77
C ARG A 157 -4.15 -2.83 -3.06
N MET A 158 -3.72 -1.98 -2.13
CA MET A 158 -3.82 -0.52 -2.23
C MET A 158 -2.97 0.02 -3.38
N ILE A 159 -1.74 -0.47 -3.54
CA ILE A 159 -0.87 -0.07 -4.66
C ILE A 159 -1.51 -0.45 -5.98
N LEU A 160 -1.94 -1.71 -6.14
CA LEU A 160 -2.56 -2.20 -7.36
C LEU A 160 -3.82 -1.39 -7.72
N ASP A 161 -4.69 -1.08 -6.76
CA ASP A 161 -5.88 -0.25 -7.00
C ASP A 161 -5.53 1.20 -7.37
N THR A 162 -4.46 1.76 -6.78
CA THR A 162 -4.03 3.13 -7.04
C THR A 162 -3.48 3.30 -8.45
N ILE A 163 -2.70 2.34 -8.96
CA ILE A 163 -2.00 2.47 -10.26
C ILE A 163 -2.68 1.75 -11.43
N ARG A 164 -3.78 1.01 -11.22
CA ARG A 164 -4.47 0.22 -12.27
C ARG A 164 -4.88 0.97 -13.54
N THR A 165 -4.93 2.30 -13.51
CA THR A 165 -5.33 3.16 -14.64
C THR A 165 -4.20 4.09 -15.09
N ASN A 166 -2.98 3.90 -14.58
CA ASN A 166 -1.81 4.68 -14.98
C ASN A 166 -0.91 3.83 -15.88
N TYR A 167 -1.07 3.96 -17.20
CA TYR A 167 -0.30 3.19 -18.18
C TYR A 167 1.22 3.43 -18.12
N LYS A 168 1.67 4.55 -17.53
CA LYS A 168 3.11 4.82 -17.34
C LYS A 168 3.74 4.01 -16.21
N LEU A 169 2.91 3.45 -15.33
CA LEU A 169 3.33 2.63 -14.19
C LEU A 169 2.96 1.15 -14.38
N ASP A 170 2.71 0.72 -15.62
CA ASP A 170 2.28 -0.65 -15.94
C ASP A 170 3.32 -1.70 -15.51
N THR A 171 4.61 -1.42 -15.71
CA THR A 171 5.69 -2.28 -15.20
C THR A 171 5.71 -2.38 -13.68
N LEU A 172 5.38 -1.30 -12.97
CA LEU A 172 5.29 -1.33 -11.51
C LEU A 172 4.06 -2.13 -11.04
N TYR A 173 2.95 -2.01 -11.78
CA TYR A 173 1.74 -2.81 -11.54
C TYR A 173 2.01 -4.31 -11.66
N GLU A 174 2.69 -4.72 -12.73
CA GLU A 174 3.12 -6.10 -12.95
C GLU A 174 4.01 -6.62 -11.81
N LYS A 175 5.10 -5.90 -11.50
CA LYS A 175 6.02 -6.26 -10.40
C LYS A 175 5.30 -6.40 -9.07
N THR A 176 4.35 -5.49 -8.79
CA THR A 176 3.54 -5.54 -7.56
C THR A 176 2.63 -6.76 -7.54
N ALA A 177 2.01 -7.10 -8.68
CA ALA A 177 1.17 -8.29 -8.78
C ALA A 177 1.97 -9.58 -8.57
N PHE A 178 3.17 -9.68 -9.15
CA PHE A 178 4.07 -10.83 -8.94
C PHE A 178 4.48 -10.95 -7.48
N ALA A 179 4.90 -9.84 -6.86
CA ALA A 179 5.26 -9.82 -5.44
C ALA A 179 4.07 -10.20 -4.53
N ALA A 180 2.84 -9.83 -4.91
CA ALA A 180 1.64 -10.23 -4.19
C ALA A 180 1.33 -11.73 -4.34
N PHE A 181 1.54 -12.32 -5.52
CA PHE A 181 1.45 -13.78 -5.69
C PHE A 181 2.53 -14.52 -4.90
N ASP A 182 3.79 -14.06 -4.96
CA ASP A 182 4.89 -14.63 -4.19
C ASP A 182 4.62 -14.55 -2.68
N PHE A 183 4.02 -13.45 -2.22
CA PHE A 183 3.52 -13.31 -0.85
C PHE A 183 2.47 -14.38 -0.52
N CYS A 184 1.48 -14.57 -1.40
CA CYS A 184 0.44 -15.57 -1.17
C CYS A 184 1.00 -16.99 -1.08
N VAL A 185 1.97 -17.33 -1.94
CA VAL A 185 2.64 -18.64 -1.92
C VAL A 185 3.52 -18.79 -0.69
N LYS A 186 4.38 -17.80 -0.39
CA LYS A 186 5.33 -17.83 0.74
C LYS A 186 4.63 -18.06 2.09
N TYR A 187 3.46 -17.43 2.28
CA TYR A 187 2.72 -17.47 3.55
C TYR A 187 1.45 -18.35 3.49
N ILE A 188 1.29 -19.16 2.44
CA ILE A 188 0.17 -20.12 2.28
C ILE A 188 -1.21 -19.43 2.41
N ARG A 189 -1.36 -18.27 1.78
CA ARG A 189 -2.54 -17.39 1.89
C ARG A 189 -3.56 -17.64 0.78
N LYS A 190 -4.30 -18.75 0.89
CA LYS A 190 -5.27 -19.18 -0.14
C LYS A 190 -6.43 -18.19 -0.33
N ARG A 191 -6.96 -17.61 0.76
CA ARG A 191 -8.06 -16.62 0.69
C ARG A 191 -7.59 -15.37 -0.04
N GLU A 192 -6.44 -14.83 0.32
CA GLU A 192 -5.87 -13.64 -0.31
C GLU A 192 -5.53 -13.87 -1.78
N PHE A 193 -5.04 -15.05 -2.13
CA PHE A 193 -4.81 -15.44 -3.53
C PHE A 193 -6.08 -15.35 -4.38
N HIS A 194 -7.21 -15.85 -3.86
CA HIS A 194 -8.50 -15.75 -4.53
C HIS A 194 -8.94 -14.29 -4.67
N HIS A 195 -8.81 -13.50 -3.60
CA HIS A 195 -9.12 -12.07 -3.63
C HIS A 195 -8.24 -11.31 -4.63
N LEU A 196 -6.95 -11.62 -4.72
CA LEU A 196 -6.02 -11.03 -5.68
C LEU A 196 -6.48 -11.33 -7.11
N SER A 197 -6.76 -12.60 -7.39
CA SER A 197 -7.19 -13.08 -8.70
C SER A 197 -8.47 -12.37 -9.15
N GLU A 198 -9.44 -12.24 -8.24
CA GLU A 198 -10.69 -11.52 -8.50
C GLU A 198 -10.45 -10.02 -8.70
N GLN A 199 -9.64 -9.39 -7.85
CA GLN A 199 -9.29 -7.98 -7.98
C GLN A 199 -8.64 -7.68 -9.34
N LEU A 200 -7.68 -8.49 -9.77
CA LEU A 200 -7.02 -8.35 -11.07
C LEU A 200 -7.99 -8.56 -12.23
N ARG A 201 -8.94 -9.50 -12.11
CA ARG A 201 -10.03 -9.68 -13.10
C ARG A 201 -10.90 -8.43 -13.19
N LEU A 202 -11.35 -7.90 -12.05
CA LEU A 202 -12.15 -6.68 -11.98
C LEU A 202 -11.41 -5.46 -12.54
N HIS A 203 -10.10 -5.37 -12.36
CA HIS A 203 -9.30 -4.29 -12.95
C HIS A 203 -9.38 -4.32 -14.48
N VAL A 204 -9.16 -5.47 -15.10
CA VAL A 204 -9.25 -5.63 -16.56
C VAL A 204 -10.66 -5.32 -17.07
N THR A 205 -11.70 -5.85 -16.42
CA THR A 205 -13.09 -5.56 -16.79
C THR A 205 -13.39 -4.07 -16.73
N LYS A 206 -12.96 -3.38 -15.67
CA LYS A 206 -13.14 -1.92 -15.54
C LYS A 206 -12.35 -1.15 -16.60
N LEU A 207 -11.17 -1.62 -16.99
CA LEU A 207 -10.39 -1.01 -18.07
C LEU A 207 -11.11 -1.12 -19.42
N MET A 208 -11.71 -2.28 -19.72
CA MET A 208 -12.47 -2.49 -20.97
C MET A 208 -13.68 -1.54 -21.10
N GLN A 209 -14.28 -1.17 -19.97
CA GLN A 209 -15.42 -0.24 -19.89
C GLN A 209 -15.04 1.24 -19.98
N LEU A 210 -13.73 1.58 -20.05
CA LEU A 210 -13.32 2.98 -20.18
C LEU A 210 -13.64 3.53 -21.56
N GLU A 211 -14.36 4.64 -21.58
CA GLU A 211 -14.79 5.37 -22.77
C GLU A 211 -14.50 6.87 -22.65
N GLY A 212 -14.77 7.63 -23.71
CA GLY A 212 -14.61 9.09 -23.73
C GLY A 212 -13.17 9.55 -23.45
N GLN A 213 -13.00 10.47 -22.50
CA GLN A 213 -11.68 11.05 -22.16
C GLN A 213 -10.68 10.02 -21.62
N GLN A 214 -11.14 8.84 -21.17
CA GLN A 214 -10.29 7.77 -20.64
C GLN A 214 -9.95 6.69 -21.68
N ILE A 215 -10.40 6.83 -22.94
CA ILE A 215 -10.15 5.82 -23.98
C ILE A 215 -8.65 5.62 -24.25
N ILE A 216 -7.86 6.69 -24.11
CA ILE A 216 -6.41 6.65 -24.25
C ILE A 216 -5.82 5.64 -23.25
N THR A 217 -6.24 5.70 -21.99
CA THR A 217 -5.79 4.76 -20.95
C THR A 217 -6.09 3.31 -21.31
N ARG A 218 -7.28 3.04 -21.89
CA ARG A 218 -7.65 1.69 -22.36
C ARG A 218 -6.73 1.22 -23.48
N ILE A 219 -6.51 2.05 -24.49
CA ILE A 219 -5.65 1.73 -25.64
C ILE A 219 -4.24 1.37 -25.14
N TYR A 220 -3.65 2.22 -24.29
CA TYR A 220 -2.29 1.99 -23.79
C TYR A 220 -2.14 0.74 -22.92
N LEU A 221 -3.20 0.31 -22.22
CA LEU A 221 -3.14 -0.85 -21.32
C LEU A 221 -3.61 -2.16 -21.95
N LEU A 222 -4.51 -2.12 -22.93
CA LEU A 222 -5.18 -3.32 -23.47
C LEU A 222 -4.99 -3.53 -24.98
N GLU A 223 -4.50 -2.53 -25.72
CA GLU A 223 -4.36 -2.62 -27.18
C GLU A 223 -2.89 -2.58 -27.63
N ILE A 224 -1.98 -2.08 -26.79
CA ILE A 224 -0.53 -2.08 -27.05
C ILE A 224 0.07 -3.47 -26.81
N PRO A 225 0.85 -4.05 -27.75
CA PRO A 225 1.41 -5.40 -27.63
C PRO A 225 2.20 -5.64 -26.34
N GLU A 226 3.05 -4.70 -25.93
CA GLU A 226 3.88 -4.82 -24.72
C GLU A 226 3.02 -4.84 -23.45
N SER A 227 1.93 -4.06 -23.40
CA SER A 227 1.01 -4.05 -22.26
C SER A 227 0.19 -5.33 -22.21
N ILE A 228 -0.26 -5.82 -23.37
CA ILE A 228 -0.93 -7.13 -23.47
C ILE A 228 0.00 -8.25 -22.98
N HIS A 229 1.27 -8.23 -23.40
CA HIS A 229 2.27 -9.19 -22.95
C HIS A 229 2.38 -9.23 -21.43
N ARG A 230 2.54 -8.07 -20.77
CA ARG A 230 2.58 -7.99 -19.30
C ARG A 230 1.30 -8.52 -18.64
N GLN A 231 0.13 -8.19 -19.19
CA GLN A 231 -1.13 -8.74 -18.67
C GLN A 231 -1.17 -10.27 -18.77
N LEU A 232 -0.65 -10.84 -19.85
CA LEU A 232 -0.53 -12.29 -20.01
C LEU A 232 0.50 -12.89 -19.02
N GLU A 233 1.64 -12.24 -18.80
CA GLU A 233 2.65 -12.68 -17.83
C GLU A 233 2.08 -12.71 -16.40
N ILE A 234 1.26 -11.73 -16.02
CA ILE A 234 0.53 -11.75 -14.73
C ILE A 234 -0.41 -12.96 -14.64
N ARG A 235 -1.09 -13.33 -15.72
CA ARG A 235 -1.97 -14.51 -15.72
C ARG A 235 -1.20 -15.82 -15.71
N LEU A 236 -0.07 -15.90 -16.39
CA LEU A 236 0.82 -17.06 -16.34
C LEU A 236 1.36 -17.24 -14.92
N LYS A 237 1.88 -16.16 -14.31
CA LYS A 237 2.34 -16.19 -12.92
C LYS A 237 1.23 -16.60 -11.95
N GLN A 238 0.01 -16.11 -12.16
CA GLN A 238 -1.16 -16.54 -11.39
C GLN A 238 -1.38 -18.05 -11.52
N MET A 239 -1.35 -18.59 -12.73
CA MET A 239 -1.50 -20.04 -12.97
C MET A 239 -0.39 -20.86 -12.31
N ASP A 240 0.86 -20.41 -12.39
CA ASP A 240 2.01 -21.10 -11.79
C ASP A 240 1.99 -21.06 -10.25
N SER A 241 1.31 -20.06 -9.67
CA SER A 241 1.24 -19.83 -8.22
C SER A 241 -0.05 -20.38 -7.58
N ALA A 242 -0.99 -20.88 -8.38
CA ALA A 242 -2.26 -21.45 -7.94
C ALA A 242 -2.11 -22.91 -7.47
#